data_AF-A0A536ZWG5-F1
#
_entry.id   AF-A0A536ZWG5-F1
#
_cell.length_a   1.000
_cell.length_b   1.000
_cell.length_c   1.000
_cell.angle_alpha   90.00
_cell.angle_beta   90.00
_cell.angle_gamma   90.00
#
_symmetry.space_group_name_H-M   'P 1'
#
loop_
_entity.id
_entity.type
_entity.pdbx_description
1 polymer ?
#
loop_
_entity_poly.entity_id
_entity_poly.type
_entity_poly.pdbx_seq_one_letter_code
_entity_poly.pdbx_strand_id
1 'polypeptide(L)'
;MQPEIAEQGRRHQCGEHQRARRARHRFAGYRAQRGVVAARERRHQHDDRQAPEPIRQPREPGRSREQRHQLDQQQRLEERRGADEAIERRTERRRCVERPRKRKRVDPHQHACHHRQIAEIGQQIRIDVLPYTRHGYVQVLNRIQADCASMATKPQAGSGRQLWSGRFREPVDERVKRFSASVGFDQRLAKQDIAGSLAHARMLAAAGIITKRDLTAIERGLGRIRREIEAGSFAWSLDAEDVHLNIERRLTALAGEAGKRLHTARSRNDQVATDLRLWLREEIDAIDAALAALLRALIAQAERHAALVMPGFTHLQVAQPVTFGHHLLAYVAMLERDRVRLAQCRSRVNQLPLGAAALAGTSFPIQRQRVARELGFEGLAENSIDAVSDRDFAIEFCACAALAMVHLSRLAEEIVLWSSPRFGFVRLPDRYCTGSSIMPQKKNPDVAELVRGKSARVIGSLVALLALMKAQPLAYNKDNQEDKEPLFDAVDTLKDCLAIFGGLIAGLVPVPRAMRAALAEGHATATDLADYLVRKGVAFRDAHEAVARAVREAERRGTDLARLPLATLRRFSPKIGADAKRVLTPEGSVASRNHVGGTAPAQVRKAAARARKRL
;
A
#
# COMPACT_ATOMS: atom_id res chain seq x y z
N MET A 1 9.60 -55.06 54.78
CA MET A 1 8.53 -56.02 55.11
C MET A 1 7.22 -55.46 54.59
N GLN A 2 6.69 -56.03 53.51
CA GLN A 2 5.25 -56.00 53.20
C GLN A 2 4.55 -57.08 54.06
N PRO A 3 3.20 -57.08 54.16
CA PRO A 3 2.31 -57.65 53.12
C PRO A 3 1.17 -56.68 52.74
N GLU A 4 0.71 -56.56 51.49
CA GLU A 4 -0.10 -57.48 50.64
C GLU A 4 -1.50 -57.80 51.20
N ILE A 5 -2.57 -57.19 50.68
CA ILE A 5 -3.47 -57.55 49.55
C ILE A 5 -4.71 -58.35 49.99
N ALA A 6 -5.88 -57.74 49.82
CA ALA A 6 -7.20 -58.26 49.40
C ALA A 6 -8.25 -57.21 49.83
N GLU A 7 -9.23 -56.76 49.07
CA GLU A 7 -9.99 -57.41 48.01
C GLU A 7 -10.72 -56.34 47.17
N GLN A 8 -10.79 -56.58 45.87
CA GLN A 8 -11.48 -55.76 44.89
C GLN A 8 -13.00 -55.94 44.97
N GLY A 9 -13.74 -54.86 44.65
CA GLY A 9 -14.96 -54.98 43.86
C GLY A 9 -16.28 -54.82 44.59
N ARG A 10 -16.73 -53.57 44.73
CA ARG A 10 -18.04 -53.09 44.22
C ARG A 10 -18.28 -51.63 44.66
N ARG A 11 -18.86 -50.84 43.75
CA ARG A 11 -19.38 -49.46 43.92
C ARG A 11 -18.45 -48.28 43.60
N HIS A 12 -17.82 -48.32 42.42
CA HIS A 12 -17.62 -47.10 41.62
C HIS A 12 -18.91 -46.80 40.85
N GLN A 13 -19.82 -46.04 41.43
CA GLN A 13 -20.93 -45.35 40.75
C GLN A 13 -21.68 -44.48 41.75
N CYS A 14 -21.12 -43.32 42.11
CA CYS A 14 -21.83 -42.12 42.57
C CYS A 14 -20.79 -41.10 43.06
N GLY A 15 -20.27 -40.27 42.16
CA GLY A 15 -19.26 -39.27 42.56
C GLY A 15 -18.81 -38.29 41.48
N GLU A 16 -19.08 -38.56 40.19
CA GLU A 16 -18.64 -37.68 39.09
C GLU A 16 -19.79 -37.11 38.23
N HIS A 17 -21.04 -37.24 38.67
CA HIS A 17 -22.21 -36.66 37.97
C HIS A 17 -22.74 -35.34 38.54
N GLN A 18 -22.07 -34.76 39.54
CA GLN A 18 -22.48 -33.47 40.13
C GLN A 18 -21.59 -32.26 39.79
N ARG A 19 -20.49 -32.43 39.03
CA ARG A 19 -19.67 -31.29 38.56
C ARG A 19 -19.78 -30.96 37.07
N ALA A 20 -20.46 -31.79 36.27
CA ALA A 20 -20.67 -31.54 34.84
C ALA A 20 -22.03 -30.87 34.47
N ARG A 21 -22.94 -30.65 35.44
CA ARG A 21 -24.26 -30.01 35.20
C ARG A 21 -24.34 -28.51 35.51
N ARG A 22 -23.26 -27.87 36.00
CA ARG A 22 -23.24 -26.41 36.28
C ARG A 22 -22.53 -25.55 35.22
N ALA A 23 -22.12 -26.12 34.08
CA ALA A 23 -21.42 -25.39 33.01
C ALA A 23 -22.14 -25.41 31.64
N ARG A 24 -23.44 -25.75 31.57
CA ARG A 24 -24.22 -25.77 30.31
C ARG A 24 -25.57 -25.01 30.35
N HIS A 25 -25.71 -24.02 31.23
CA HIS A 25 -26.88 -23.12 31.27
C HIS A 25 -26.50 -21.62 31.33
N ARG A 26 -25.46 -21.22 30.60
CA ARG A 26 -25.14 -19.80 30.34
C ARG A 26 -24.87 -19.57 28.87
N PHE A 27 -25.84 -19.85 28.00
CA PHE A 27 -25.90 -19.35 26.61
C PHE A 27 -27.32 -19.63 26.04
N ALA A 28 -28.34 -19.05 26.67
CA ALA A 28 -29.70 -18.97 26.14
C ALA A 28 -30.49 -17.95 26.98
N GLY A 29 -30.67 -16.73 26.46
CA GLY A 29 -31.39 -15.67 27.18
C GLY A 29 -31.12 -14.26 26.66
N TYR A 30 -30.99 -14.10 25.34
CA TYR A 30 -30.89 -12.78 24.69
C TYR A 30 -31.94 -12.72 23.57
N ARG A 31 -33.22 -12.79 23.95
CA ARG A 31 -34.40 -12.49 23.12
C ARG A 31 -35.67 -12.67 23.93
N ALA A 32 -36.03 -11.65 24.71
CA ALA A 32 -37.41 -11.33 25.10
C ALA A 32 -37.36 -10.16 26.07
N GLN A 33 -37.56 -8.93 25.57
CA GLN A 33 -38.20 -7.82 26.28
C GLN A 33 -38.15 -6.56 25.40
N ARG A 34 -39.20 -6.41 24.58
CA ARG A 34 -39.68 -5.10 24.12
C ARG A 34 -41.20 -5.13 24.09
N GLY A 35 -41.81 -4.07 24.63
CA GLY A 35 -43.23 -3.80 24.74
C GLY A 35 -43.66 -3.82 26.21
N VAL A 36 -44.25 -2.79 26.83
CA VAL A 36 -44.94 -1.58 26.37
C VAL A 36 -45.00 -0.63 27.58
N VAL A 37 -44.67 0.66 27.44
CA VAL A 37 -45.47 1.83 27.91
C VAL A 37 -45.03 3.05 27.08
N ALA A 38 -46.02 3.79 26.59
CA ALA A 38 -45.91 4.86 25.62
C ALA A 38 -46.06 6.27 26.23
N ALA A 39 -45.61 7.25 25.44
CA ALA A 39 -46.17 8.59 25.24
C ALA A 39 -45.95 9.72 26.28
N ARG A 40 -45.27 10.78 25.81
CA ARG A 40 -45.40 12.25 26.01
C ARG A 40 -43.99 12.86 25.84
N GLU A 41 -43.67 13.86 25.05
CA GLU A 41 -44.35 14.91 24.29
C GLU A 41 -43.41 15.39 23.16
N ARG A 42 -43.97 15.92 22.06
CA ARG A 42 -43.23 16.62 20.99
C ARG A 42 -43.23 18.12 21.28
N ARG A 43 -42.17 18.85 20.87
CA ARG A 43 -42.25 20.02 19.94
C ARG A 43 -40.88 20.68 19.68
N HIS A 44 -40.63 20.90 18.37
CA HIS A 44 -39.83 21.95 17.70
C HIS A 44 -38.30 21.99 17.96
N GLN A 45 -37.40 22.11 16.97
CA GLN A 45 -37.40 22.83 15.69
C GLN A 45 -36.45 22.16 14.66
N HIS A 46 -36.73 22.36 13.38
CA HIS A 46 -35.99 21.90 12.20
C HIS A 46 -34.97 22.95 11.73
N ASP A 47 -33.79 22.50 11.28
CA ASP A 47 -33.05 22.94 10.07
C ASP A 47 -31.68 22.22 10.03
N ASP A 48 -30.99 21.96 8.92
CA ASP A 48 -31.31 21.57 7.55
C ASP A 48 -29.94 21.15 6.98
N ARG A 49 -29.78 19.95 6.40
CA ARG A 49 -28.68 19.56 5.48
C ARG A 49 -28.89 18.12 4.98
N GLN A 50 -29.29 18.04 3.71
CA GLN A 50 -29.66 16.83 2.97
C GLN A 50 -28.48 15.91 2.63
N ALA A 51 -28.70 14.60 2.71
CA ALA A 51 -27.91 13.54 2.09
C ALA A 51 -28.74 12.91 0.93
N PRO A 52 -28.11 12.40 -0.15
CA PRO A 52 -28.84 12.01 -1.36
C PRO A 52 -29.56 10.65 -1.22
N GLU A 53 -30.81 10.58 -1.70
CA GLU A 53 -31.62 9.35 -1.76
C GLU A 53 -31.19 8.39 -2.89
N PRO A 54 -31.36 7.06 -2.71
CA PRO A 54 -31.12 6.07 -3.76
C PRO A 54 -32.31 5.91 -4.72
N ILE A 55 -31.97 5.71 -6.00
CA ILE A 55 -32.85 5.57 -7.17
C ILE A 55 -33.86 4.41 -7.00
N ARG A 56 -35.17 4.69 -7.09
CA ARG A 56 -36.25 3.69 -7.16
C ARG A 56 -36.60 3.36 -8.62
N GLN A 57 -36.75 2.07 -8.93
CA GLN A 57 -37.25 1.57 -10.23
C GLN A 57 -38.77 1.81 -10.41
N PRO A 58 -39.30 1.81 -11.66
CA PRO A 58 -40.67 2.25 -11.96
C PRO A 58 -41.75 1.28 -11.47
N ARG A 59 -42.91 1.82 -11.09
CA ARG A 59 -44.08 1.10 -10.55
C ARG A 59 -45.01 0.62 -11.67
N GLU A 60 -45.35 -0.67 -11.70
CA GLU A 60 -46.48 -1.17 -12.49
C GLU A 60 -47.83 -0.78 -11.82
N PRO A 61 -48.82 -0.28 -12.58
CA PRO A 61 -50.14 0.05 -12.05
C PRO A 61 -51.08 -1.16 -12.03
N GLY A 62 -51.79 -1.38 -10.91
CA GLY A 62 -52.94 -2.30 -10.88
C GLY A 62 -53.10 -3.23 -9.67
N ARG A 63 -52.15 -3.31 -8.72
CA ARG A 63 -52.26 -4.25 -7.57
C ARG A 63 -52.57 -3.58 -6.23
N SER A 64 -53.46 -4.16 -5.44
CA SER A 64 -53.82 -3.65 -4.10
C SER A 64 -52.62 -3.73 -3.13
N ARG A 65 -52.66 -2.97 -2.04
CA ARG A 65 -51.55 -2.89 -1.06
C ARG A 65 -51.27 -4.24 -0.39
N GLU A 66 -52.29 -5.07 -0.21
CA GLU A 66 -52.17 -6.43 0.33
C GLU A 66 -51.51 -7.39 -0.67
N GLN A 67 -51.88 -7.31 -1.96
CA GLN A 67 -51.26 -8.14 -3.00
C GLN A 67 -49.75 -7.87 -3.13
N ARG A 68 -49.33 -6.61 -2.97
CA ARG A 68 -47.91 -6.26 -2.95
C ARG A 68 -47.18 -6.84 -1.76
N HIS A 69 -47.81 -6.84 -0.57
CA HIS A 69 -47.21 -7.39 0.64
C HIS A 69 -47.07 -8.92 0.57
N GLN A 70 -48.01 -9.61 -0.07
CA GLN A 70 -47.92 -11.05 -0.30
C GLN A 70 -46.79 -11.41 -1.27
N LEU A 71 -46.63 -10.67 -2.38
CA LEU A 71 -45.53 -10.86 -3.32
C LEU A 71 -44.15 -10.61 -2.69
N ASP A 72 -44.04 -9.56 -1.86
CA ASP A 72 -42.80 -9.23 -1.14
C ASP A 72 -42.44 -10.29 -0.08
N GLN A 73 -43.44 -11.00 0.46
CA GLN A 73 -43.21 -12.14 1.35
C GLN A 73 -42.83 -13.41 0.56
N GLN A 74 -43.45 -13.62 -0.61
CA GLN A 74 -43.18 -14.75 -1.47
C GLN A 74 -41.77 -14.69 -2.07
N GLN A 75 -41.33 -13.52 -2.55
CA GLN A 75 -39.95 -13.31 -3.01
C GLN A 75 -38.93 -13.55 -1.89
N ARG A 76 -39.19 -13.07 -0.67
CA ARG A 76 -38.30 -13.33 0.48
C ARG A 76 -38.23 -14.81 0.88
N LEU A 77 -39.29 -15.58 0.64
CA LEU A 77 -39.30 -17.02 0.86
C LEU A 77 -38.53 -17.77 -0.24
N GLU A 78 -38.64 -17.34 -1.50
CA GLU A 78 -37.87 -17.89 -2.62
C GLU A 78 -36.37 -17.58 -2.51
N GLU A 79 -36.00 -16.37 -2.10
CA GLU A 79 -34.61 -16.00 -1.83
C GLU A 79 -33.99 -16.85 -0.71
N ARG A 80 -34.76 -17.14 0.35
CA ARG A 80 -34.32 -18.04 1.43
C ARG A 80 -34.16 -19.48 0.96
N ARG A 81 -35.11 -20.01 0.17
CA ARG A 81 -34.99 -21.34 -0.44
C ARG A 81 -33.77 -21.45 -1.36
N GLY A 82 -33.49 -20.44 -2.17
CA GLY A 82 -32.31 -20.38 -3.02
C GLY A 82 -30.99 -20.35 -2.24
N ALA A 83 -30.97 -19.66 -1.08
CA ALA A 83 -29.81 -19.64 -0.19
C ALA A 83 -29.56 -21.00 0.49
N ASP A 84 -30.62 -21.68 0.92
CA ASP A 84 -30.53 -23.01 1.54
C ASP A 84 -30.06 -24.08 0.52
N GLU A 85 -30.59 -24.06 -0.72
CA GLU A 85 -30.11 -24.93 -1.80
C GLU A 85 -28.62 -24.68 -2.16
N ALA A 86 -28.17 -23.42 -2.11
CA ALA A 86 -26.77 -23.08 -2.38
C ALA A 86 -25.82 -23.60 -1.29
N ILE A 87 -26.27 -23.65 -0.03
CA ILE A 87 -25.52 -24.24 1.09
C ILE A 87 -25.47 -25.77 0.93
N GLU A 88 -26.57 -26.41 0.55
CA GLU A 88 -26.65 -27.85 0.36
C GLU A 88 -25.73 -28.34 -0.78
N ARG A 89 -25.72 -27.64 -1.93
CA ARG A 89 -24.80 -27.91 -3.06
C ARG A 89 -23.33 -27.71 -2.70
N ARG A 90 -23.02 -26.79 -1.79
CA ARG A 90 -21.64 -26.59 -1.26
C ARG A 90 -21.20 -27.74 -0.36
N THR A 91 -22.15 -28.33 0.36
CA THR A 91 -21.94 -29.44 1.29
C THR A 91 -21.76 -30.77 0.54
N GLU A 92 -22.51 -30.99 -0.54
CA GLU A 92 -22.32 -32.14 -1.46
C GLU A 92 -20.97 -32.08 -2.21
N ARG A 93 -20.55 -30.90 -2.68
CA ARG A 93 -19.23 -30.75 -3.32
C ARG A 93 -18.06 -31.09 -2.40
N ARG A 94 -18.20 -30.90 -1.08
CA ARG A 94 -17.20 -31.33 -0.09
C ARG A 94 -17.17 -32.85 0.10
N ARG A 95 -18.32 -33.54 -0.02
CA ARG A 95 -18.39 -35.01 0.08
C ARG A 95 -17.81 -35.73 -1.16
N CYS A 96 -17.79 -35.09 -2.33
CA CYS A 96 -17.24 -35.70 -3.56
C CYS A 96 -15.71 -35.73 -3.66
N VAL A 97 -14.95 -35.12 -2.74
CA VAL A 97 -13.47 -35.01 -2.82
C VAL A 97 -12.75 -36.16 -2.08
N GLU A 98 -13.45 -37.00 -1.32
CA GLU A 98 -12.86 -38.16 -0.66
C GLU A 98 -13.11 -39.46 -1.46
N ARG A 99 -12.19 -39.81 -2.36
CA ARG A 99 -12.06 -41.18 -2.89
C ARG A 99 -10.69 -41.76 -2.50
N PRO A 100 -10.60 -43.04 -2.05
CA PRO A 100 -9.36 -43.61 -1.56
C PRO A 100 -8.41 -43.97 -2.72
N ARG A 101 -7.18 -43.42 -2.71
CA ARG A 101 -6.11 -43.80 -3.64
C ARG A 101 -5.51 -45.15 -3.23
N LYS A 102 -5.55 -46.15 -4.12
CA LYS A 102 -4.80 -47.42 -3.99
C LYS A 102 -3.29 -47.13 -3.95
N ARG A 103 -2.62 -47.42 -2.84
CA ARG A 103 -1.15 -47.36 -2.72
C ARG A 103 -0.53 -48.62 -3.35
N LYS A 104 0.43 -48.44 -4.27
CA LYS A 104 1.32 -49.52 -4.74
C LYS A 104 2.19 -50.00 -3.57
N ARG A 105 2.33 -51.32 -3.41
CA ARG A 105 3.25 -51.94 -2.43
C ARG A 105 4.70 -51.59 -2.81
N VAL A 106 5.47 -51.09 -1.84
CA VAL A 106 6.91 -50.87 -1.95
C VAL A 106 7.63 -52.08 -1.34
N ASP A 107 8.67 -52.55 -2.00
CA ASP A 107 9.50 -53.69 -1.59
C ASP A 107 10.19 -53.40 -0.22
N PRO A 108 10.01 -54.24 0.80
CA PRO A 108 10.59 -54.05 2.13
C PRO A 108 12.12 -54.01 2.15
N HIS A 109 12.80 -54.64 1.19
CA HIS A 109 14.26 -54.73 1.19
C HIS A 109 14.97 -53.45 0.74
N GLN A 110 14.34 -52.64 -0.13
CA GLN A 110 14.92 -51.35 -0.56
C GLN A 110 14.80 -50.26 0.52
N HIS A 111 13.76 -50.31 1.37
CA HIS A 111 13.58 -49.33 2.45
C HIS A 111 14.59 -49.51 3.60
N ALA A 112 14.99 -50.75 3.89
CA ALA A 112 15.94 -51.06 4.97
C ALA A 112 17.36 -50.56 4.65
N CYS A 113 17.77 -50.59 3.38
CA CYS A 113 19.10 -50.13 2.97
C CYS A 113 19.24 -48.59 3.04
N HIS A 114 18.20 -47.85 2.65
CA HIS A 114 18.16 -46.39 2.76
C HIS A 114 18.15 -45.89 4.21
N HIS A 115 17.49 -46.59 5.14
CA HIS A 115 17.49 -46.21 6.55
C HIS A 115 18.86 -46.39 7.22
N ARG A 116 19.67 -47.37 6.78
CA ARG A 116 21.02 -47.57 7.31
C ARG A 116 21.98 -46.44 6.88
N GLN A 117 21.91 -46.01 5.62
CA GLN A 117 22.71 -44.88 5.12
C GLN A 117 22.31 -43.53 5.75
N ILE A 118 21.02 -43.32 6.07
CA ILE A 118 20.56 -42.11 6.76
C ILE A 118 21.00 -42.11 8.24
N ALA A 119 21.03 -43.28 8.89
CA ALA A 119 21.49 -43.41 10.27
C ALA A 119 23.01 -43.16 10.43
N GLU A 120 23.83 -43.56 9.45
CA GLU A 120 25.28 -43.30 9.44
C GLU A 120 25.60 -41.82 9.21
N ILE A 121 24.83 -41.11 8.38
CA ILE A 121 24.98 -39.66 8.18
C ILE A 121 24.49 -38.86 9.42
N GLY A 122 23.47 -39.36 10.13
CA GLY A 122 22.94 -38.73 11.35
C GLY A 122 23.87 -38.81 12.58
N GLN A 123 24.84 -39.72 12.61
CA GLN A 123 25.79 -39.83 13.73
C GLN A 123 26.93 -38.80 13.68
N GLN A 124 27.11 -38.07 12.57
CA GLN A 124 28.09 -36.98 12.45
C GLN A 124 27.54 -35.59 12.73
N ILE A 125 26.24 -35.45 13.00
CA ILE A 125 25.61 -34.15 13.29
C ILE A 125 24.70 -34.31 14.52
N ARG A 126 25.20 -33.98 15.72
CA ARG A 126 24.38 -33.89 16.93
C ARG A 126 23.42 -32.70 16.83
N ILE A 127 22.17 -32.95 16.46
CA ILE A 127 21.04 -32.04 16.69
C ILE A 127 20.10 -32.77 17.64
N ASP A 128 20.08 -32.36 18.91
CA ASP A 128 19.14 -32.85 19.91
C ASP A 128 17.74 -32.31 19.61
N VAL A 129 16.85 -33.19 19.14
CA VAL A 129 15.43 -32.89 18.98
C VAL A 129 14.74 -33.10 20.33
N LEU A 130 14.39 -32.01 21.02
CA LEU A 130 13.64 -32.04 22.27
C LEU A 130 12.12 -32.24 22.00
N PRO A 131 11.47 -33.26 22.59
CA PRO A 131 10.01 -33.42 22.49
C PRO A 131 9.29 -32.44 23.41
N TYR A 132 8.37 -31.65 22.84
CA TYR A 132 7.51 -30.69 23.52
C TYR A 132 6.57 -31.39 24.53
N THR A 133 7.02 -31.51 25.78
CA THR A 133 6.15 -31.76 26.93
C THR A 133 6.39 -30.70 28.00
N ARG A 134 5.31 -30.33 28.71
CA ARG A 134 5.27 -29.24 29.71
C ARG A 134 6.33 -29.40 30.83
N HIS A 135 6.87 -30.60 31.04
CA HIS A 135 7.94 -30.90 31.99
C HIS A 135 9.35 -30.51 31.49
N GLY A 136 9.63 -30.63 30.18
CA GLY A 136 10.93 -30.26 29.61
C GLY A 136 11.21 -28.76 29.68
N TYR A 137 10.16 -27.94 29.60
CA TYR A 137 10.28 -26.47 29.64
C TYR A 137 10.76 -25.95 31.01
N VAL A 138 10.33 -26.59 32.11
CA VAL A 138 10.71 -26.20 33.48
C VAL A 138 12.16 -26.57 33.76
N GLN A 139 12.65 -27.69 33.25
CA GLN A 139 14.04 -28.11 33.44
C GLN A 139 15.03 -27.24 32.66
N VAL A 140 14.67 -26.80 31.45
CA VAL A 140 15.50 -25.87 30.65
C VAL A 140 15.56 -24.50 31.32
N LEU A 141 14.44 -23.98 31.83
CA LEU A 141 14.41 -22.71 32.55
C LEU A 141 15.28 -22.75 33.83
N ASN A 142 15.20 -23.82 34.62
CA ASN A 142 16.00 -23.96 35.83
C ASN A 142 17.51 -24.06 35.53
N ARG A 143 17.90 -24.65 34.39
CA ARG A 143 19.30 -24.71 33.94
C ARG A 143 19.82 -23.33 33.54
N ILE A 144 19.05 -22.59 32.76
CA ILE A 144 19.39 -21.22 32.36
C ILE A 144 19.52 -20.32 33.59
N GLN A 145 18.67 -20.51 34.60
CA GLN A 145 18.72 -19.74 35.85
C GLN A 145 19.95 -20.07 36.70
N ALA A 146 20.39 -21.34 36.73
CA ALA A 146 21.61 -21.77 37.41
C ALA A 146 22.88 -21.27 36.72
N ASP A 147 22.91 -21.29 35.39
CA ASP A 147 24.06 -20.83 34.60
C ASP A 147 24.24 -19.31 34.71
N CYS A 148 23.14 -18.54 34.72
CA CYS A 148 23.16 -17.09 34.93
C CYS A 148 23.66 -16.68 36.33
N ALA A 149 23.47 -17.50 37.36
CA ALA A 149 23.95 -17.21 38.71
C ALA A 149 25.48 -17.35 38.85
N SER A 150 26.13 -18.10 37.96
CA SER A 150 27.58 -18.38 38.02
C SER A 150 28.47 -17.33 37.33
N MET A 151 27.89 -16.38 36.57
CA MET A 151 28.65 -15.43 35.74
C MET A 151 28.68 -13.98 36.28
N ALA A 152 28.31 -13.74 37.54
CA ALA A 152 28.29 -12.40 38.11
C ALA A 152 29.68 -11.96 38.64
N THR A 153 30.50 -11.34 37.77
CA THR A 153 31.61 -10.48 38.21
C THR A 153 31.15 -9.03 38.33
N LYS A 154 31.45 -8.38 39.46
CA LYS A 154 31.07 -6.99 39.77
C LYS A 154 31.83 -5.98 38.88
N PRO A 155 31.15 -5.07 38.15
CA PRO A 155 31.80 -3.90 37.57
C PRO A 155 31.86 -2.75 38.60
N GLN A 156 33.03 -2.11 38.69
CA GLN A 156 33.25 -0.88 39.46
C GLN A 156 32.47 0.30 38.87
N ALA A 157 31.90 1.12 39.75
CA ALA A 157 31.08 2.28 39.41
C ALA A 157 31.90 3.44 38.83
N GLY A 158 31.71 3.74 37.55
CA GLY A 158 32.11 5.01 36.92
C GLY A 158 30.95 6.01 36.91
N SER A 159 31.13 7.15 37.58
CA SER A 159 30.12 8.19 37.73
C SER A 159 29.94 9.03 36.46
N GLY A 160 29.04 8.62 35.57
CA GLY A 160 28.50 9.45 34.48
C GLY A 160 27.01 9.67 34.70
N ARG A 161 26.61 10.84 35.20
CA ARG A 161 25.19 11.17 35.44
C ARG A 161 24.48 11.30 34.09
N GLN A 162 23.83 10.24 33.64
CA GLN A 162 22.97 10.22 32.44
C GLN A 162 21.75 11.12 32.66
N LEU A 163 21.41 11.91 31.63
CA LEU A 163 20.38 12.96 31.64
C LEU A 163 18.93 12.47 31.91
N TRP A 164 18.70 11.18 32.16
CA TRP A 164 17.36 10.61 32.23
C TRP A 164 16.91 10.07 33.58
N SER A 165 17.77 9.97 34.60
CA SER A 165 17.24 9.48 35.87
C SER A 165 18.05 9.85 37.12
N GLY A 166 17.54 10.84 37.84
CA GLY A 166 17.59 10.77 39.30
C GLY A 166 16.71 9.62 39.86
N ARG A 167 15.96 8.92 39.00
CA ARG A 167 14.96 7.91 39.38
C ARG A 167 15.47 6.46 39.37
N PHE A 168 16.41 6.08 38.50
CA PHE A 168 16.88 4.70 38.38
C PHE A 168 18.22 4.52 39.10
N ARG A 169 18.41 3.33 39.68
CA ARG A 169 19.57 2.98 40.51
C ARG A 169 20.63 2.17 39.77
N GLU A 170 20.28 1.63 38.60
CA GLU A 170 21.14 0.76 37.79
C GLU A 170 21.32 1.35 36.38
N PRO A 171 22.48 1.10 35.72
CA PRO A 171 22.68 1.51 34.34
C PRO A 171 21.80 0.69 33.39
N VAL A 172 21.42 1.30 32.25
CA VAL A 172 20.70 0.61 31.17
C VAL A 172 21.64 -0.41 30.51
N ASP A 173 21.14 -1.64 30.28
CA ASP A 173 21.86 -2.69 29.53
C ASP A 173 22.22 -2.21 28.11
N GLU A 174 23.44 -2.48 27.68
CA GLU A 174 23.95 -2.05 26.36
C GLU A 174 23.12 -2.60 25.18
N ARG A 175 22.51 -3.78 25.31
CA ARG A 175 21.62 -4.33 24.29
C ARG A 175 20.33 -3.53 24.21
N VAL A 176 19.80 -3.07 25.35
CA VAL A 176 18.61 -2.23 25.41
C VAL A 176 18.90 -0.86 24.81
N LYS A 177 20.09 -0.28 25.05
CA LYS A 177 20.49 0.97 24.40
C LYS A 177 20.47 0.85 22.88
N ARG A 178 21.07 -0.20 22.32
CA ARG A 178 21.07 -0.44 20.87
C ARG A 178 19.67 -0.71 20.31
N PHE A 179 18.85 -1.43 21.06
CA PHE A 179 17.47 -1.75 20.66
C PHE A 179 16.53 -0.55 20.68
N SER A 180 16.73 0.39 21.61
CA SER A 180 15.85 1.57 21.76
C SER A 180 16.35 2.83 21.06
N ALA A 181 17.62 2.85 20.64
CA ALA A 181 18.20 3.98 19.92
C ALA A 181 17.63 4.10 18.51
N SER A 182 17.12 5.29 18.17
CA SER A 182 16.64 5.63 16.83
C SER A 182 17.59 6.53 16.05
N VAL A 183 18.68 7.03 16.65
CA VAL A 183 19.64 7.93 15.98
C VAL A 183 20.17 7.39 14.65
N GLY A 184 20.26 6.06 14.49
CA GLY A 184 20.69 5.43 13.24
C GLY A 184 19.80 5.76 12.02
N PHE A 185 18.54 6.13 12.25
CA PHE A 185 17.60 6.51 11.18
C PHE A 185 16.98 7.88 11.39
N ASP A 186 16.67 8.29 12.62
CA ASP A 186 15.97 9.55 12.89
C ASP A 186 16.88 10.79 12.86
N GLN A 187 18.20 10.64 12.79
CA GLN A 187 19.13 11.74 12.47
C GLN A 187 18.75 12.45 11.15
N ARG A 188 17.99 11.77 10.28
CA ARG A 188 17.35 12.32 9.08
C ARG A 188 16.44 13.52 9.36
N LEU A 189 15.86 13.61 10.56
CA LEU A 189 14.95 14.68 10.99
C LEU A 189 15.68 15.89 11.60
N ALA A 190 17.02 15.89 11.66
CA ALA A 190 17.78 16.95 12.34
C ALA A 190 17.49 18.36 11.82
N LYS A 191 17.27 18.51 10.51
CA LYS A 191 16.91 19.80 9.91
C LYS A 191 15.58 20.30 10.47
N GLN A 192 14.59 19.42 10.57
CA GLN A 192 13.26 19.74 11.08
C GLN A 192 13.28 20.00 12.59
N ASP A 193 14.00 19.19 13.36
CA ASP A 193 14.17 19.40 14.81
C ASP A 193 14.78 20.78 15.13
N ILE A 194 15.82 21.18 14.38
CA ILE A 194 16.45 22.49 14.54
C ILE A 194 15.47 23.61 14.19
N ALA A 195 14.73 23.48 13.08
CA ALA A 195 13.74 24.48 12.68
C ALA A 195 12.60 24.62 13.71
N GLY A 196 12.04 23.48 14.16
CA GLY A 196 11.03 23.43 15.21
C GLY A 196 11.53 24.01 16.53
N SER A 197 12.77 23.71 16.90
CA SER A 197 13.42 24.24 18.10
C SER A 197 13.67 25.75 18.04
N LEU A 198 14.04 26.31 16.88
CA LEU A 198 14.17 27.76 16.70
C LEU A 198 12.81 28.47 16.86
N ALA A 199 11.76 27.96 16.21
CA ALA A 199 10.42 28.52 16.32
C ALA A 199 9.87 28.43 17.75
N HIS A 200 10.12 27.31 18.43
CA HIS A 200 9.79 27.12 19.84
C HIS A 200 10.51 28.13 20.73
N ALA A 201 11.83 28.28 20.59
CA ALA A 201 12.63 29.23 21.37
C ALA A 201 12.12 30.67 21.21
N ARG A 202 11.82 31.08 19.97
CA ARG A 202 11.26 32.41 19.66
C ARG A 202 9.90 32.61 20.30
N MET A 203 9.05 31.59 20.28
CA MET A 203 7.75 31.60 20.96
C MET A 203 7.91 31.73 22.48
N LEU A 204 8.77 30.93 23.11
CA LEU A 204 9.06 31.02 24.55
C LEU A 204 9.53 32.42 24.94
N ALA A 205 10.39 33.04 24.14
CA ALA A 205 10.90 34.38 24.41
C ALA A 205 9.80 35.47 24.35
N ALA A 206 8.86 35.39 23.40
CA ALA A 206 7.75 36.34 23.36
C ALA A 206 6.66 36.07 24.40
N ALA A 207 6.55 34.83 24.88
CA ALA A 207 5.73 34.51 26.04
C ALA A 207 6.39 34.91 27.36
N GLY A 208 7.61 35.47 27.34
CA GLY A 208 8.36 35.88 28.53
C GLY A 208 8.91 34.70 29.35
N ILE A 209 8.91 33.48 28.81
CA ILE A 209 9.34 32.26 29.50
C ILE A 209 10.88 32.16 29.52
N ILE A 210 11.52 32.63 28.46
CA ILE A 210 12.99 32.75 28.38
C ILE A 210 13.39 34.19 28.04
N THR A 211 14.60 34.58 28.44
CA THR A 211 15.10 35.93 28.17
C THR A 211 15.55 36.10 26.71
N LYS A 212 15.64 37.35 26.22
CA LYS A 212 16.24 37.64 24.90
C LYS A 212 17.69 37.15 24.80
N ARG A 213 18.43 37.17 25.92
CA ARG A 213 19.80 36.64 26.01
C ARG A 213 19.82 35.12 25.81
N ASP A 214 18.90 34.40 26.46
CA ASP A 214 18.75 32.95 26.29
C ASP A 214 18.40 32.61 24.83
N LEU A 215 17.43 33.32 24.25
CA LEU A 215 17.07 33.15 22.83
C LEU A 215 18.28 33.30 21.92
N THR A 216 19.04 34.39 22.08
CA THR A 216 20.22 34.64 21.23
C THR A 216 21.28 33.54 21.38
N ALA A 217 21.48 33.02 22.61
CA ALA A 217 22.40 31.92 22.85
C ALA A 217 21.93 30.62 22.18
N ILE A 218 20.63 30.31 22.27
CA ILE A 218 20.01 29.15 21.63
C ILE A 218 20.12 29.24 20.11
N GLU A 219 19.79 30.39 19.51
CA GLU A 219 19.86 30.58 18.05
C GLU A 219 21.29 30.42 17.51
N ARG A 220 22.29 30.97 18.21
CA ARG A 220 23.71 30.77 17.83
C ARG A 220 24.13 29.30 17.98
N GLY A 221 23.72 28.65 19.06
CA GLY A 221 24.02 27.24 19.33
C GLY A 221 23.44 26.32 18.26
N LEU A 222 22.14 26.43 17.99
CA LEU A 222 21.44 25.68 16.93
C LEU A 222 21.99 25.99 15.54
N GLY A 223 22.34 27.26 15.26
CA GLY A 223 22.99 27.65 14.01
C GLY A 223 24.36 27.00 13.82
N ARG A 224 25.14 26.81 14.90
CA ARG A 224 26.40 26.06 14.87
C ARG A 224 26.15 24.57 14.66
N ILE A 225 25.22 23.98 15.39
CA ILE A 225 24.86 22.56 15.27
C ILE A 225 24.44 22.22 13.83
N ARG A 226 23.59 23.07 13.23
CA ARG A 226 23.18 22.90 11.82
C ARG A 226 24.39 22.81 10.89
N ARG A 227 25.36 23.72 11.02
CA ARG A 227 26.60 23.70 10.21
C ARG A 227 27.45 22.46 10.47
N GLU A 228 27.54 22.01 11.72
CA GLU A 228 28.27 20.78 12.08
C GLU A 228 27.64 19.55 11.39
N ILE A 229 26.31 19.46 11.36
CA ILE A 229 25.56 18.38 10.71
C ILE A 229 25.71 18.46 9.18
N GLU A 230 25.50 19.63 8.60
CA GLU A 230 25.65 19.85 7.15
C GLU A 230 27.07 19.56 6.65
N ALA A 231 28.09 19.82 7.48
CA ALA A 231 29.49 19.51 7.17
C ALA A 231 29.88 18.05 7.49
N GLY A 232 28.98 17.22 8.02
CA GLY A 232 29.27 15.83 8.41
C GLY A 232 30.23 15.69 9.60
N SER A 233 30.44 16.76 10.37
CA SER A 233 31.37 16.82 11.52
C SER A 233 30.67 16.66 12.87
N PHE A 234 29.34 16.62 12.89
CA PHE A 234 28.56 16.37 14.10
C PHE A 234 28.74 14.93 14.58
N ALA A 235 29.20 14.75 15.81
CA ALA A 235 29.44 13.44 16.41
C ALA A 235 28.15 12.89 17.05
N TRP A 236 27.43 12.05 16.30
CA TRP A 236 26.26 11.33 16.80
C TRP A 236 26.64 10.31 17.88
N SER A 237 25.86 10.27 18.95
CA SER A 237 26.07 9.40 20.10
C SER A 237 24.87 8.47 20.30
N LEU A 238 25.14 7.16 20.33
CA LEU A 238 24.15 6.14 20.69
C LEU A 238 23.65 6.30 22.13
N ASP A 239 24.50 6.78 23.05
CA ASP A 239 24.11 7.07 24.44
C ASP A 239 23.11 8.23 24.54
N ALA A 240 23.01 9.07 23.51
CA ALA A 240 22.00 10.09 23.41
C ALA A 240 20.74 9.60 22.67
N GLU A 241 20.60 8.29 22.41
CA GLU A 241 19.41 7.57 21.91
C GLU A 241 18.88 7.99 20.53
N ASP A 242 18.56 9.27 20.33
CA ASP A 242 17.89 9.82 19.16
C ASP A 242 18.55 11.14 18.68
N VAL A 243 18.33 11.53 17.41
CA VAL A 243 17.69 12.82 17.16
C VAL A 243 18.09 14.01 18.02
N HIS A 244 17.16 14.26 18.90
CA HIS A 244 16.93 15.51 19.54
C HIS A 244 17.58 15.53 20.93
N LEU A 245 17.94 14.38 21.51
CA LEU A 245 18.80 14.29 22.68
C LEU A 245 20.25 14.55 22.27
N ASN A 246 20.66 14.09 21.08
CA ASN A 246 21.94 14.47 20.50
C ASN A 246 22.04 15.99 20.31
N ILE A 247 21.01 16.61 19.70
CA ILE A 247 20.94 18.07 19.51
C ILE A 247 20.86 18.80 20.84
N GLU A 248 20.05 18.36 21.80
CA GLU A 248 19.90 18.98 23.12
C GLU A 248 21.21 18.92 23.93
N ARG A 249 21.90 17.77 23.92
CA ARG A 249 23.20 17.61 24.57
C ARG A 249 24.23 18.56 23.97
N ARG A 250 24.30 18.64 22.64
CA ARG A 250 25.22 19.55 21.96
C ARG A 250 24.86 21.01 22.21
N LEU A 251 23.57 21.35 22.23
CA LEU A 251 23.10 22.70 22.50
C LEU A 251 23.43 23.12 23.92
N THR A 252 23.23 22.24 24.90
CA THR A 252 23.59 22.50 26.30
C THR A 252 25.09 22.75 26.46
N ALA A 253 25.94 22.01 25.75
CA ALA A 253 27.38 22.25 25.74
C ALA A 253 27.76 23.61 25.13
N LEU A 254 26.97 24.14 24.19
CA LEU A 254 27.24 25.40 23.49
C LEU A 254 26.58 26.62 24.15
N ALA A 255 25.40 26.47 24.75
CA ALA A 255 24.55 27.54 25.25
C ALA A 255 24.32 27.49 26.79
N GLY A 256 24.86 26.48 27.48
CA GLY A 256 24.73 26.33 28.93
C GLY A 256 23.28 26.19 29.38
N GLU A 257 22.91 26.91 30.45
CA GLU A 257 21.55 26.90 31.02
C GLU A 257 20.47 27.33 30.01
N ALA A 258 20.80 28.21 29.06
CA ALA A 258 19.85 28.59 28.01
C ALA A 258 19.43 27.37 27.17
N GLY A 259 20.37 26.47 26.87
CA GLY A 259 20.10 25.22 26.15
C GLY A 259 19.15 24.31 26.92
N LYS A 260 19.32 24.20 28.24
CA LYS A 260 18.44 23.40 29.12
C LYS A 260 17.02 23.96 29.21
N ARG A 261 16.86 25.29 29.16
CA ARG A 261 15.54 25.96 29.19
C ARG A 261 14.73 25.78 27.91
N LEU A 262 15.35 25.37 26.79
CA LEU A 262 14.64 25.21 25.52
C LEU A 262 13.52 24.17 25.59
N HIS A 263 13.67 23.14 26.42
CA HIS A 263 12.66 22.08 26.54
C HIS A 263 11.42 22.51 27.35
N THR A 264 11.41 23.70 27.95
CA THR A 264 10.24 24.20 28.68
C THR A 264 9.00 24.25 27.79
N ALA A 265 7.86 23.80 28.33
CA ALA A 265 6.56 23.74 27.65
C ALA A 265 6.49 22.81 26.42
N ARG A 266 7.44 21.87 26.28
CA ARG A 266 7.53 20.91 25.19
C ARG A 266 7.75 19.50 25.73
N SER A 267 7.41 18.48 24.95
CA SER A 267 7.77 17.09 25.19
C SER A 267 8.48 16.53 23.95
N ARG A 268 9.14 15.38 24.09
CA ARG A 268 9.57 14.64 22.92
C ARG A 268 8.39 14.21 22.04
N ASN A 269 7.21 13.95 22.63
CA ASN A 269 6.05 13.42 21.93
C ASN A 269 5.50 14.39 20.86
N ASP A 270 5.30 15.66 21.22
CA ASP A 270 4.82 16.68 20.27
C ASP A 270 5.96 17.22 19.39
N GLN A 271 7.20 17.18 19.87
CA GLN A 271 8.39 17.51 19.09
C GLN A 271 8.56 16.55 17.90
N VAL A 272 8.63 15.23 18.14
CA VAL A 272 8.84 14.24 17.06
C VAL A 272 7.66 14.21 16.08
N ALA A 273 6.42 14.41 16.57
CA ALA A 273 5.25 14.53 15.71
C ALA A 273 5.34 15.76 14.78
N THR A 274 5.90 16.87 15.29
CA THR A 274 6.13 18.09 14.48
C THR A 274 7.21 17.85 13.44
N ASP A 275 8.33 17.25 13.84
CA ASP A 275 9.48 17.02 12.97
C ASP A 275 9.13 16.09 11.82
N LEU A 276 8.40 15.01 12.11
CA LEU A 276 7.97 14.04 11.11
C LEU A 276 6.98 14.65 10.11
N ARG A 277 6.06 15.52 10.56
CA ARG A 277 5.11 16.23 9.67
C ARG A 277 5.81 17.27 8.79
N LEU A 278 6.76 18.02 9.34
CA LEU A 278 7.59 18.95 8.57
C LEU A 278 8.38 18.21 7.49
N TRP A 279 9.02 17.10 7.87
CA TRP A 279 9.82 16.30 6.95
C TRP A 279 8.93 15.71 5.86
N LEU A 280 7.82 15.06 6.22
CA LEU A 280 6.94 14.43 5.24
C LEU A 280 6.31 15.46 4.28
N ARG A 281 5.98 16.65 4.76
CA ARG A 281 5.48 17.74 3.91
C ARG A 281 6.50 18.12 2.84
N GLU A 282 7.78 18.29 3.20
CA GLU A 282 8.86 18.58 2.25
C GLU A 282 9.04 17.43 1.24
N GLU A 283 8.95 16.18 1.70
CA GLU A 283 9.09 15.02 0.83
C GLU A 283 7.91 14.84 -0.12
N ILE A 284 6.69 15.15 0.31
CA ILE A 284 5.51 15.18 -0.55
C ILE A 284 5.69 16.20 -1.68
N ASP A 285 6.20 17.40 -1.38
CA ASP A 285 6.46 18.43 -2.38
C ASP A 285 7.52 17.96 -3.41
N ALA A 286 8.57 17.27 -2.95
CA ALA A 286 9.58 16.68 -3.83
C ALA A 286 9.02 15.53 -4.70
N ILE A 287 8.17 14.68 -4.14
CA ILE A 287 7.51 13.59 -4.87
C ILE A 287 6.57 14.14 -5.92
N ASP A 288 5.77 15.17 -5.61
CA ASP A 288 4.88 15.80 -6.57
C ASP A 288 5.65 16.38 -7.77
N ALA A 289 6.81 17.00 -7.52
CA ALA A 289 7.70 17.48 -8.57
C ALA A 289 8.25 16.34 -9.46
N ALA A 290 8.69 15.23 -8.86
CA ALA A 290 9.14 14.05 -9.60
C ALA A 290 8.01 13.42 -10.43
N LEU A 291 6.81 13.36 -9.88
CA LEU A 291 5.61 12.88 -10.55
C LEU A 291 5.24 13.81 -11.72
N ALA A 292 5.39 15.13 -11.55
CA ALA A 292 5.25 16.12 -12.63
C ALA A 292 6.20 15.83 -13.80
N ALA A 293 7.46 15.52 -13.49
CA ALA A 293 8.46 15.24 -14.50
C ALA A 293 8.13 13.98 -15.31
N LEU A 294 7.70 12.90 -14.63
CA LEU A 294 7.24 11.68 -15.30
C LEU A 294 6.00 11.93 -16.17
N LEU A 295 5.01 12.68 -15.66
CA LEU A 295 3.83 13.03 -16.44
C LEU A 295 4.19 13.85 -17.69
N ARG A 296 5.10 14.82 -17.57
CA ARG A 296 5.60 15.57 -18.74
C ARG A 296 6.25 14.65 -19.78
N ALA A 297 7.05 13.67 -19.35
CA ALA A 297 7.67 12.70 -20.26
C ALA A 297 6.63 11.82 -20.96
N LEU A 298 5.64 11.29 -20.23
CA LEU A 298 4.54 10.50 -20.79
C LEU A 298 3.70 11.30 -21.79
N ILE A 299 3.33 12.54 -21.45
CA ILE A 299 2.53 13.41 -22.32
C ILE A 299 3.30 13.76 -23.59
N ALA A 300 4.61 14.07 -23.49
CA ALA A 300 5.44 14.36 -24.64
C ALA A 300 5.55 13.15 -25.59
N GLN A 301 5.76 11.95 -25.05
CA GLN A 301 5.74 10.71 -25.82
C GLN A 301 4.37 10.47 -26.46
N ALA A 302 3.30 10.72 -25.71
CA ALA A 302 1.94 10.50 -26.18
C ALA A 302 1.56 11.42 -27.35
N GLU A 303 1.94 12.69 -27.27
CA GLU A 303 1.69 13.65 -28.34
C GLU A 303 2.50 13.33 -29.59
N ARG A 304 3.80 13.05 -29.42
CA ARG A 304 4.71 12.67 -30.52
C ARG A 304 4.20 11.45 -31.28
N HIS A 305 3.63 10.49 -30.57
CA HIS A 305 3.16 9.21 -31.11
C HIS A 305 1.64 9.11 -31.15
N ALA A 306 0.93 10.24 -31.24
CA ALA A 306 -0.53 10.29 -31.19
C ALA A 306 -1.21 9.52 -32.32
N ALA A 307 -0.53 9.34 -33.46
CA ALA A 307 -1.01 8.62 -34.64
C ALA A 307 -0.35 7.25 -34.84
N LEU A 308 0.62 6.87 -33.99
CA LEU A 308 1.32 5.60 -34.12
C LEU A 308 0.40 4.46 -33.69
N VAL A 309 -0.09 3.67 -34.64
CA VAL A 309 -0.98 2.53 -34.35
C VAL A 309 -0.24 1.41 -33.60
N MET A 310 -0.93 0.82 -32.63
CA MET A 310 -0.49 -0.35 -31.87
C MET A 310 -1.68 -1.29 -31.61
N PRO A 311 -1.43 -2.60 -31.38
CA PRO A 311 -2.48 -3.48 -30.90
C PRO A 311 -2.90 -3.07 -29.49
N GLY A 312 -4.20 -2.84 -29.30
CA GLY A 312 -4.81 -2.80 -27.96
C GLY A 312 -5.01 -4.23 -27.46
N PHE A 313 -4.82 -4.44 -26.16
CA PHE A 313 -4.91 -5.77 -25.56
C PHE A 313 -6.01 -5.87 -24.51
N THR A 314 -6.72 -6.99 -24.53
CA THR A 314 -7.53 -7.49 -23.42
C THR A 314 -7.18 -8.96 -23.22
N HIS A 315 -6.93 -9.40 -21.99
CA HIS A 315 -6.40 -10.76 -21.73
C HIS A 315 -5.08 -11.07 -22.46
N LEU A 316 -4.29 -10.02 -22.75
CA LEU A 316 -3.08 -10.10 -23.58
C LEU A 316 -3.33 -10.64 -25.01
N GLN A 317 -4.59 -10.66 -25.45
CA GLN A 317 -5.00 -10.95 -26.82
C GLN A 317 -5.20 -9.64 -27.59
N VAL A 318 -4.82 -9.64 -28.87
CA VAL A 318 -5.07 -8.48 -29.76
C VAL A 318 -6.57 -8.26 -29.84
N ALA A 319 -7.02 -7.10 -29.38
CA ALA A 319 -8.40 -6.67 -29.42
C ALA A 319 -8.57 -5.72 -30.62
N GLN A 320 -8.58 -4.41 -30.37
CA GLN A 320 -8.76 -3.39 -31.40
C GLN A 320 -7.49 -2.56 -31.58
N PRO A 321 -7.26 -1.99 -32.78
CA PRO A 321 -6.22 -0.98 -32.98
C PRO A 321 -6.43 0.22 -32.05
N VAL A 322 -5.36 0.62 -31.35
CA VAL A 322 -5.26 1.88 -30.61
C VAL A 322 -4.00 2.62 -31.06
N THR A 323 -3.70 3.78 -30.49
CA THR A 323 -2.40 4.43 -30.70
C THR A 323 -1.50 4.33 -29.48
N PHE A 324 -0.19 4.28 -29.73
CA PHE A 324 0.81 4.31 -28.66
C PHE A 324 0.62 5.53 -27.76
N GLY A 325 0.30 6.69 -28.36
CA GLY A 325 -0.03 7.86 -27.57
C GLY A 325 -1.29 7.71 -26.72
N HIS A 326 -2.35 7.08 -27.23
CA HIS A 326 -3.54 6.81 -26.43
C HIS A 326 -3.24 5.90 -25.23
N HIS A 327 -2.43 4.87 -25.45
CA HIS A 327 -2.03 3.92 -24.40
C HIS A 327 -1.21 4.61 -23.30
N LEU A 328 -0.25 5.46 -23.65
CA LEU A 328 0.52 6.23 -22.67
C LEU A 328 -0.34 7.23 -21.87
N LEU A 329 -1.37 7.82 -22.49
CA LEU A 329 -2.31 8.69 -21.77
C LEU A 329 -3.14 7.96 -20.72
N ALA A 330 -3.29 6.62 -20.80
CA ALA A 330 -3.90 5.85 -19.73
C ALA A 330 -3.09 5.96 -18.42
N TYR A 331 -1.76 5.90 -18.51
CA TYR A 331 -0.87 6.09 -17.36
C TYR A 331 -0.83 7.54 -16.87
N VAL A 332 -0.94 8.51 -17.78
CA VAL A 332 -1.14 9.91 -17.39
C VAL A 332 -2.37 10.05 -16.50
N ALA A 333 -3.52 9.47 -16.89
CA ALA A 333 -4.73 9.53 -16.09
C ALA A 333 -4.61 8.81 -14.74
N MET A 334 -3.84 7.72 -14.66
CA MET A 334 -3.55 7.04 -13.39
C MET A 334 -2.74 7.93 -12.44
N LEU A 335 -1.63 8.47 -12.91
CA LEU A 335 -0.70 9.27 -12.13
C LEU A 335 -1.27 10.67 -11.79
N GLU A 336 -2.14 11.24 -12.63
CA GLU A 336 -2.89 12.46 -12.28
C GLU A 336 -3.77 12.25 -11.05
N ARG A 337 -4.43 11.09 -10.92
CA ARG A 337 -5.20 10.77 -9.70
C ARG A 337 -4.28 10.62 -8.48
N ASP A 338 -3.06 10.14 -8.67
CA ASP A 338 -2.09 10.03 -7.58
C ASP A 338 -1.63 11.41 -7.10
N ARG A 339 -1.38 12.37 -8.01
CA ARG A 339 -1.12 13.77 -7.62
C ARG A 339 -2.25 14.38 -6.82
N VAL A 340 -3.49 14.16 -7.24
CA VAL A 340 -4.66 14.69 -6.51
C VAL A 340 -4.70 14.12 -5.09
N ARG A 341 -4.51 12.81 -4.92
CA ARG A 341 -4.44 12.18 -3.60
C ARG A 341 -3.29 12.72 -2.77
N LEU A 342 -2.11 12.89 -3.38
CA LEU A 342 -0.92 13.38 -2.70
C LEU A 342 -1.09 14.83 -2.23
N ALA A 343 -1.68 15.70 -3.06
CA ALA A 343 -2.00 17.09 -2.68
C ALA A 343 -3.01 17.16 -1.53
N GLN A 344 -4.01 16.27 -1.54
CA GLN A 344 -4.97 16.16 -0.44
C GLN A 344 -4.30 15.66 0.84
N CYS A 345 -3.46 14.63 0.77
CA CYS A 345 -2.68 14.12 1.89
C CYS A 345 -1.78 15.22 2.47
N ARG A 346 -1.08 15.98 1.63
CA ARG A 346 -0.25 17.13 2.03
C ARG A 346 -0.99 18.11 2.93
N SER A 347 -2.24 18.47 2.59
CA SER A 347 -3.04 19.40 3.39
C SER A 347 -3.33 18.90 4.81
N ARG A 348 -3.55 17.58 4.97
CA ARG A 348 -3.76 16.93 6.29
C ARG A 348 -2.46 16.69 7.05
N VAL A 349 -1.34 16.50 6.35
CA VAL A 349 0.00 16.51 6.96
C VAL A 349 0.31 17.89 7.58
N ASN A 350 -0.20 18.97 6.98
CA ASN A 350 0.14 20.35 7.34
C ASN A 350 -0.62 20.94 8.55
N GLN A 351 -0.75 20.16 9.63
CA GLN A 351 -1.30 20.59 10.93
C GLN A 351 -0.22 20.55 12.02
N LEU A 352 -0.06 21.62 12.82
CA LEU A 352 0.97 21.72 13.86
C LEU A 352 0.57 20.97 15.15
N PRO A 353 1.32 19.94 15.58
CA PRO A 353 1.09 19.31 16.88
C PRO A 353 1.84 19.98 18.04
N LEU A 354 2.94 20.71 17.77
CA LEU A 354 3.76 21.36 18.80
C LEU A 354 2.92 22.23 19.76
N GLY A 355 3.20 22.07 21.05
CA GLY A 355 2.44 22.68 22.14
C GLY A 355 1.41 21.75 22.79
N ALA A 356 1.25 20.52 22.27
CA ALA A 356 0.51 19.45 22.94
C ALA A 356 1.29 18.85 24.13
N ALA A 357 2.58 19.16 24.25
CA ALA A 357 3.49 18.60 25.23
C ALA A 357 3.39 17.06 25.25
N ALA A 358 3.31 16.44 26.44
CA ALA A 358 3.30 14.99 26.53
C ALA A 358 1.98 14.35 26.09
N LEU A 359 0.84 14.99 26.39
CA LEU A 359 -0.52 14.57 26.01
C LEU A 359 -1.64 15.56 26.37
N ALA A 360 -1.42 16.45 27.35
CA ALA A 360 -2.47 17.27 27.96
C ALA A 360 -2.35 18.77 27.62
N GLY A 361 -1.45 19.11 26.69
CA GLY A 361 -1.00 20.49 26.51
C GLY A 361 -0.04 20.92 27.61
N THR A 362 0.19 22.22 27.71
CA THR A 362 1.13 22.82 28.66
C THR A 362 0.43 23.88 29.51
N SER A 363 0.85 24.04 30.77
CA SER A 363 0.37 25.08 31.68
C SER A 363 0.99 26.45 31.43
N PHE A 364 1.95 26.54 30.50
CA PHE A 364 2.58 27.80 30.10
C PHE A 364 1.73 28.54 29.05
N PRO A 365 1.71 29.88 29.06
CA PRO A 365 0.94 30.68 28.11
C PRO A 365 1.59 30.74 26.72
N ILE A 366 1.74 29.58 26.07
CA ILE A 366 2.38 29.44 24.76
C ILE A 366 1.50 29.96 23.62
N GLN A 367 2.14 30.40 22.53
CA GLN A 367 1.45 30.92 21.34
C GLN A 367 1.61 29.97 20.15
N ARG A 368 0.87 28.85 20.12
CA ARG A 368 0.96 27.81 19.07
C ARG A 368 0.80 28.36 17.66
N GLN A 369 -0.14 29.30 17.46
CA GLN A 369 -0.37 29.93 16.15
C GLN A 369 0.86 30.66 15.61
N ARG A 370 1.72 31.21 16.49
CA ARG A 370 2.96 31.86 16.07
C ARG A 370 3.94 30.85 15.49
N VAL A 371 4.09 29.70 16.16
CA VAL A 371 4.95 28.62 15.68
C VAL A 371 4.42 28.04 14.37
N ALA A 372 3.09 27.86 14.26
CA ALA A 372 2.46 27.38 13.03
C ALA A 372 2.78 28.28 11.83
N ARG A 373 2.61 29.60 11.99
CA ARG A 373 2.95 30.58 10.95
C ARG A 373 4.43 30.55 10.59
N GLU A 374 5.32 30.49 11.58
CA GLU A 374 6.76 30.48 11.36
C GLU A 374 7.23 29.23 10.60
N LEU A 375 6.63 28.08 10.89
CA LEU A 375 6.96 26.79 10.28
C LEU A 375 6.11 26.46 9.03
N GLY A 376 5.20 27.37 8.62
CA GLY A 376 4.36 27.22 7.43
C GLY A 376 3.22 26.20 7.55
N PHE A 377 2.78 25.88 8.77
CA PHE A 377 1.60 25.05 8.99
C PHE A 377 0.31 25.83 8.69
N GLU A 378 -0.69 25.14 8.12
CA GLU A 378 -1.98 25.72 7.75
C GLU A 378 -2.97 25.74 8.91
N GLY A 379 -2.77 24.90 9.93
CA GLY A 379 -3.59 24.86 11.13
C GLY A 379 -2.90 24.21 12.33
N LEU A 380 -3.65 24.07 13.40
CA LEU A 380 -3.22 23.45 14.65
C LEU A 380 -3.95 22.12 14.84
N ALA A 381 -3.25 21.13 15.40
CA ALA A 381 -3.95 19.98 15.97
C ALA A 381 -4.81 20.47 17.15
N GLU A 382 -6.12 20.18 17.11
CA GLU A 382 -7.10 20.71 18.06
C GLU A 382 -7.10 20.00 19.41
N ASN A 383 -6.72 18.72 19.43
CA ASN A 383 -6.69 17.89 20.63
C ASN A 383 -5.26 17.42 20.93
N SER A 384 -4.79 17.62 22.17
CA SER A 384 -3.41 17.31 22.55
C SER A 384 -3.13 15.80 22.67
N ILE A 385 -4.13 14.99 23.02
CA ILE A 385 -4.00 13.53 23.07
C ILE A 385 -3.82 13.00 21.66
N ASP A 386 -4.70 13.43 20.75
CA ASP A 386 -4.62 13.11 19.33
C ASP A 386 -3.29 13.55 18.72
N ALA A 387 -2.89 14.81 18.93
CA ALA A 387 -1.68 15.39 18.35
C ALA A 387 -0.38 14.58 18.61
N VAL A 388 -0.29 13.90 19.75
CA VAL A 388 0.88 13.09 20.12
C VAL A 388 0.75 11.61 19.73
N SER A 389 -0.47 11.12 19.58
CA SER A 389 -0.77 9.72 19.22
C SER A 389 -0.94 9.48 17.72
N ASP A 390 -1.31 10.51 16.97
CA ASP A 390 -1.73 10.43 15.58
C ASP A 390 -0.58 10.03 14.64
N ARG A 391 -0.83 9.04 13.78
CA ARG A 391 0.02 8.59 12.67
C ARG A 391 -0.75 8.39 11.37
N ASP A 392 -1.99 8.88 11.29
CA ASP A 392 -2.84 8.77 10.10
C ASP A 392 -2.17 9.44 8.90
N PHE A 393 -1.48 10.55 9.11
CA PHE A 393 -0.75 11.25 8.06
C PHE A 393 0.34 10.39 7.40
N ALA A 394 1.03 9.54 8.17
CA ALA A 394 2.05 8.62 7.65
C ALA A 394 1.42 7.42 6.94
N ILE A 395 0.34 6.86 7.52
CA ILE A 395 -0.43 5.76 6.90
C ILE A 395 -1.03 6.21 5.57
N GLU A 396 -1.66 7.38 5.55
CA GLU A 396 -2.30 7.94 4.36
C GLU A 396 -1.28 8.21 3.26
N PHE A 397 -0.11 8.76 3.61
CA PHE A 397 0.98 8.89 2.65
C PHE A 397 1.40 7.53 2.08
N CYS A 398 1.62 6.53 2.93
CA CYS A 398 1.97 5.18 2.48
C CYS A 398 0.88 4.54 1.60
N ALA A 399 -0.39 4.86 1.84
CA ALA A 399 -1.50 4.43 0.98
C ALA A 399 -1.44 5.10 -0.40
N CYS A 400 -1.17 6.40 -0.44
CA CYS A 400 -0.97 7.14 -1.69
C CYS A 400 0.25 6.59 -2.47
N ALA A 401 1.37 6.38 -1.76
CA ALA A 401 2.60 5.86 -2.34
C ALA A 401 2.44 4.44 -2.87
N ALA A 402 1.78 3.55 -2.13
CA ALA A 402 1.51 2.17 -2.56
C ALA A 402 0.69 2.14 -3.85
N LEU A 403 -0.34 2.98 -3.96
CA LEU A 403 -1.17 3.04 -5.16
C LEU A 403 -0.40 3.61 -6.36
N ALA A 404 0.42 4.64 -6.16
CA ALA A 404 1.31 5.16 -7.21
C ALA A 404 2.28 4.08 -7.69
N MET A 405 2.88 3.31 -6.76
CA MET A 405 3.76 2.20 -7.09
C MET A 405 3.04 1.05 -7.83
N VAL A 406 1.76 0.81 -7.56
CA VAL A 406 0.93 -0.13 -8.35
C VAL A 406 0.74 0.38 -9.78
N HIS A 407 0.53 1.68 -9.99
CA HIS A 407 0.45 2.22 -11.34
C HIS A 407 1.79 2.13 -12.09
N LEU A 408 2.91 2.39 -11.40
CA LEU A 408 4.25 2.23 -11.96
C LEU A 408 4.55 0.76 -12.28
N SER A 409 4.14 -0.19 -11.43
CA SER A 409 4.35 -1.62 -11.68
C SER A 409 3.57 -2.14 -12.89
N ARG A 410 2.40 -1.58 -13.18
CA ARG A 410 1.64 -1.89 -14.41
C ARG A 410 2.37 -1.37 -15.66
N LEU A 411 2.89 -0.15 -15.62
CA LEU A 411 3.69 0.40 -16.73
C LEU A 411 4.99 -0.41 -16.91
N ALA A 412 5.60 -0.81 -15.80
CA ALA A 412 6.78 -1.66 -15.80
C ALA A 412 6.53 -3.00 -16.49
N GLU A 413 5.42 -3.68 -16.18
CA GLU A 413 5.01 -4.93 -16.82
C GLU A 413 4.98 -4.78 -18.35
N GLU A 414 4.35 -3.71 -18.82
CA GLU A 414 4.24 -3.44 -20.25
C GLU A 414 5.61 -3.17 -20.89
N ILE A 415 6.48 -2.40 -20.23
CA ILE A 415 7.84 -2.17 -20.71
C ILE A 415 8.62 -3.49 -20.83
N VAL A 416 8.52 -4.36 -19.83
CA VAL A 416 9.16 -5.69 -19.83
C VAL A 416 8.63 -6.52 -21.00
N LEU A 417 7.32 -6.59 -21.19
CA LEU A 417 6.71 -7.33 -22.30
C LEU A 417 7.10 -6.74 -23.66
N TRP A 418 6.96 -5.43 -23.83
CA TRP A 418 7.19 -4.72 -25.08
C TRP A 418 8.65 -4.73 -25.53
N SER A 419 9.60 -4.79 -24.59
CA SER A 419 11.03 -4.88 -24.91
C SER A 419 11.50 -6.30 -25.23
N SER A 420 10.68 -7.32 -24.94
CA SER A 420 11.02 -8.70 -25.27
C SER A 420 11.08 -8.91 -26.80
N PRO A 421 11.93 -9.82 -27.32
CA PRO A 421 12.03 -10.07 -28.76
C PRO A 421 10.73 -10.56 -29.42
N ARG A 422 9.79 -11.12 -28.64
CA ARG A 422 8.50 -11.60 -29.15
C ARG A 422 7.53 -10.46 -29.45
N PHE A 423 7.59 -9.37 -28.70
CA PHE A 423 6.81 -8.16 -28.98
C PHE A 423 7.64 -7.17 -29.80
N GLY A 424 8.81 -6.78 -29.28
CA GLY A 424 9.72 -5.83 -29.94
C GLY A 424 9.09 -4.46 -30.19
N PHE A 425 8.09 -4.07 -29.39
CA PHE A 425 7.35 -2.82 -29.58
C PHE A 425 8.16 -1.60 -29.16
N VAL A 426 9.10 -1.74 -28.23
CA VAL A 426 9.91 -0.62 -27.76
C VAL A 426 11.38 -0.99 -27.66
N ARG A 427 12.24 0.01 -27.87
CA ARG A 427 13.67 -0.04 -27.51
C ARG A 427 13.90 0.88 -26.33
N LEU A 428 14.57 0.34 -25.31
CA LEU A 428 14.95 1.07 -24.11
C LEU A 428 16.28 1.79 -24.31
N PRO A 429 16.52 2.95 -23.68
CA PRO A 429 17.86 3.55 -23.67
C PRO A 429 18.85 2.67 -22.91
N ASP A 430 20.09 2.53 -23.41
CA ASP A 430 21.10 1.64 -22.82
C ASP A 430 21.38 1.94 -21.35
N ARG A 431 21.39 3.22 -20.96
CA ARG A 431 21.61 3.67 -19.58
C ARG A 431 20.56 3.21 -18.55
N TYR A 432 19.44 2.63 -18.99
CA TYR A 432 18.39 2.07 -18.12
C TYR A 432 18.29 0.54 -18.23
N CYS A 433 19.26 -0.09 -18.88
CA CYS A 433 19.32 -1.52 -19.09
C CYS A 433 20.67 -2.07 -18.64
N THR A 434 20.71 -3.38 -18.43
CA THR A 434 21.96 -4.12 -18.27
C THR A 434 22.13 -5.12 -19.40
N GLY A 435 23.38 -5.51 -19.64
CA GLY A 435 23.73 -6.62 -20.53
C GLY A 435 23.85 -7.93 -19.76
N SER A 436 24.21 -8.99 -20.49
CA SER A 436 24.65 -10.25 -19.89
C SER A 436 26.14 -10.45 -20.16
N SER A 437 26.89 -10.92 -19.16
CA SER A 437 28.31 -11.27 -19.32
C SER A 437 28.55 -12.45 -20.27
N ILE A 438 27.56 -13.32 -20.47
CA ILE A 438 27.64 -14.52 -21.33
C ILE A 438 26.90 -14.35 -22.67
N MET A 439 25.86 -13.51 -22.72
CA MET A 439 25.03 -13.31 -23.91
C MET A 439 25.10 -11.85 -24.39
N PRO A 440 25.98 -11.51 -25.35
CA PRO A 440 26.23 -10.12 -25.75
C PRO A 440 25.02 -9.44 -26.42
N GLN A 441 24.08 -10.22 -26.97
CA GLN A 441 22.82 -9.72 -27.56
C GLN A 441 21.73 -9.44 -26.52
N LYS A 442 21.86 -9.93 -25.28
CA LYS A 442 20.79 -9.88 -24.27
C LYS A 442 20.81 -8.55 -23.54
N LYS A 443 19.72 -7.79 -23.70
CA LYS A 443 19.47 -6.53 -23.00
C LYS A 443 18.30 -6.70 -22.05
N ASN A 444 18.52 -6.44 -20.76
CA ASN A 444 17.54 -6.67 -19.71
C ASN A 444 16.83 -5.36 -19.30
N PRO A 445 15.51 -5.37 -19.11
CA PRO A 445 14.74 -4.21 -18.64
C PRO A 445 14.79 -4.05 -17.10
N ASP A 446 15.98 -4.16 -16.50
CA ASP A 446 16.19 -4.24 -15.03
C ASP A 446 15.49 -3.12 -14.26
N VAL A 447 15.51 -1.90 -14.79
CA VAL A 447 14.83 -0.75 -14.17
C VAL A 447 13.33 -1.00 -14.03
N ALA A 448 12.67 -1.51 -15.07
CA ALA A 448 11.25 -1.83 -15.02
C ALA A 448 10.99 -2.98 -14.03
N GLU A 449 11.82 -4.03 -14.08
CA GLU A 449 11.70 -5.16 -13.16
C GLU A 449 11.87 -4.74 -11.69
N LEU A 450 12.85 -3.89 -11.39
CA LEU A 450 13.09 -3.35 -10.06
C LEU A 450 11.97 -2.44 -9.59
N VAL A 451 11.40 -1.58 -10.43
CA VAL A 451 10.25 -0.74 -10.07
C VAL A 451 9.03 -1.61 -9.74
N ARG A 452 8.78 -2.65 -10.55
CA ARG A 452 7.72 -3.65 -10.27
C ARG A 452 7.99 -4.42 -8.98
N GLY A 453 9.23 -4.80 -8.68
CA GLY A 453 9.59 -5.47 -7.42
C GLY A 453 9.46 -4.54 -6.21
N LYS A 454 9.93 -3.30 -6.32
CA LYS A 454 9.89 -2.28 -5.27
C LYS A 454 8.45 -1.87 -4.89
N SER A 455 7.46 -2.09 -5.75
CA SER A 455 6.06 -1.85 -5.36
C SER A 455 5.63 -2.75 -4.19
N ALA A 456 6.13 -3.98 -4.10
CA ALA A 456 5.82 -4.87 -2.98
C ALA A 456 6.33 -4.31 -1.65
N ARG A 457 7.49 -3.65 -1.65
CA ARG A 457 8.09 -3.06 -0.46
C ARG A 457 7.23 -1.90 0.08
N VAL A 458 6.80 -0.99 -0.79
CA VAL A 458 5.94 0.15 -0.40
C VAL A 458 4.55 -0.30 0.07
N ILE A 459 3.98 -1.35 -0.56
CA ILE A 459 2.76 -2.00 -0.06
C ILE A 459 2.99 -2.58 1.33
N GLY A 460 4.16 -3.20 1.56
CA GLY A 460 4.58 -3.69 2.88
C GLY A 460 4.62 -2.60 3.94
N SER A 461 5.19 -1.42 3.63
CA SER A 461 5.21 -0.27 4.55
C SER A 461 3.81 0.18 4.97
N LEU A 462 2.85 0.21 4.05
CA LEU A 462 1.45 0.51 4.39
C LEU A 462 0.87 -0.51 5.36
N VAL A 463 1.04 -1.80 5.07
CA VAL A 463 0.52 -2.88 5.93
C VAL A 463 1.17 -2.83 7.31
N ALA A 464 2.49 -2.57 7.37
CA ALA A 464 3.22 -2.43 8.63
C ALA A 464 2.68 -1.28 9.49
N LEU A 465 2.48 -0.09 8.92
CA LEU A 465 1.96 1.06 9.68
C LEU A 465 0.50 0.86 10.13
N LEU A 466 -0.34 0.24 9.30
CA LEU A 466 -1.70 -0.11 9.70
C LEU A 466 -1.71 -1.13 10.86
N ALA A 467 -0.84 -2.14 10.79
CA ALA A 467 -0.69 -3.14 11.83
C ALA A 467 -0.11 -2.55 13.13
N LEU A 468 0.85 -1.62 13.00
CA LEU A 468 1.48 -0.90 14.11
C LEU A 468 0.44 -0.11 14.91
N MET A 469 -0.41 0.66 14.23
CA MET A 469 -1.41 1.50 14.89
C MET A 469 -2.60 0.71 15.46
N LYS A 470 -2.82 -0.53 15.01
CA LYS A 470 -3.99 -1.34 15.37
C LYS A 470 -4.02 -1.63 16.87
N ALA A 471 -5.04 -1.07 17.55
CA ALA A 471 -5.35 -1.32 18.96
C ALA A 471 -4.29 -0.80 19.96
N GLN A 472 -3.47 0.17 19.57
CA GLN A 472 -2.70 0.94 20.55
C GLN A 472 -3.64 1.77 21.45
N PRO A 473 -3.44 1.78 22.78
CA PRO A 473 -4.17 2.68 23.65
C PRO A 473 -3.68 4.13 23.47
N LEU A 474 -4.55 5.11 23.71
CA LEU A 474 -4.10 6.49 23.77
C LEU A 474 -3.23 6.73 25.01
N ALA A 475 -2.28 7.68 25.01
CA ALA A 475 -1.95 8.61 23.93
C ALA A 475 -0.70 8.17 23.13
N TYR A 476 0.50 8.49 23.63
CA TYR A 476 1.76 8.07 23.02
C TYR A 476 2.24 6.74 23.61
N ASN A 477 2.64 5.81 22.75
CA ASN A 477 3.34 4.57 23.12
C ASN A 477 4.67 4.49 22.38
N LYS A 478 5.66 3.81 22.97
CA LYS A 478 7.00 3.68 22.37
C LYS A 478 6.97 2.90 21.05
N ASP A 479 5.93 2.10 20.82
CA ASP A 479 5.58 1.47 19.53
C ASP A 479 5.66 2.49 18.38
N ASN A 480 5.24 3.74 18.59
CA ASN A 480 5.29 4.80 17.59
C ASN A 480 6.72 5.25 17.19
N GLN A 481 7.77 4.60 17.70
CA GLN A 481 9.12 4.74 17.16
C GLN A 481 9.27 4.03 15.80
N GLU A 482 8.51 2.95 15.58
CA GLU A 482 8.50 2.10 14.37
C GLU A 482 7.79 2.74 13.16
N ASP A 483 7.30 3.98 13.30
CA ASP A 483 6.64 4.71 12.22
C ASP A 483 7.62 5.19 11.13
N LYS A 484 8.87 5.47 11.50
CA LYS A 484 9.87 6.20 10.70
C LYS A 484 10.49 5.35 9.62
N GLU A 485 11.02 4.18 9.95
CA GLU A 485 11.72 3.32 8.97
C GLU A 485 10.85 2.91 7.77
N PRO A 486 9.63 2.35 7.95
CA PRO A 486 8.77 2.02 6.82
C PRO A 486 8.35 3.25 6.01
N LEU A 487 8.16 4.39 6.67
CA LEU A 487 7.81 5.65 6.00
C LEU A 487 8.98 6.22 5.19
N PHE A 488 10.19 6.22 5.75
CA PHE A 488 11.42 6.68 5.09
C PHE A 488 11.72 5.83 3.87
N ASP A 489 11.66 4.51 4.00
CA ASP A 489 11.87 3.61 2.87
C ASP A 489 10.79 3.77 1.78
N ALA A 490 9.53 4.00 2.16
CA ALA A 490 8.45 4.26 1.20
C ALA A 490 8.67 5.57 0.42
N VAL A 491 9.06 6.65 1.10
CA VAL A 491 9.41 7.95 0.49
C VAL A 491 10.57 7.79 -0.49
N ASP A 492 11.69 7.21 -0.06
CA ASP A 492 12.88 7.06 -0.89
C ASP A 492 12.61 6.20 -2.11
N THR A 493 11.93 5.06 -1.89
CA THR A 493 11.54 4.16 -2.97
C THR A 493 10.71 4.86 -4.04
N LEU A 494 9.68 5.60 -3.62
CA LEU A 494 8.78 6.26 -4.56
C LEU A 494 9.52 7.36 -5.35
N LYS A 495 10.31 8.19 -4.66
CA LYS A 495 11.11 9.26 -5.30
C LYS A 495 12.05 8.70 -6.35
N ASP A 496 12.82 7.68 -6.00
CA ASP A 496 13.78 7.06 -6.92
C ASP A 496 13.07 6.43 -8.12
N CYS A 497 11.98 5.70 -7.88
CA CYS A 497 11.22 5.06 -8.95
C CYS A 497 10.65 6.10 -9.93
N LEU A 498 10.08 7.20 -9.43
CA LEU A 498 9.54 8.28 -10.26
C LEU A 498 10.64 8.97 -11.09
N ALA A 499 11.77 9.30 -10.47
CA ALA A 499 12.89 9.96 -11.15
C ALA A 499 13.48 9.07 -12.27
N ILE A 500 13.73 7.80 -11.96
CA ILE A 500 14.29 6.85 -12.92
C ILE A 500 13.30 6.59 -14.07
N PHE A 501 12.01 6.37 -13.77
CA PHE A 501 11.00 6.18 -14.82
C PHE A 501 10.82 7.41 -15.70
N GLY A 502 10.92 8.63 -15.13
CA GLY A 502 10.86 9.86 -15.91
C GLY A 502 11.91 9.89 -17.03
N GLY A 503 13.15 9.53 -16.69
CA GLY A 503 14.25 9.42 -17.65
C GLY A 503 14.11 8.26 -18.64
N LEU A 504 13.64 7.09 -18.18
CA LEU A 504 13.39 5.92 -19.04
C LEU A 504 12.33 6.24 -20.09
N ILE A 505 11.18 6.78 -19.69
CA ILE A 505 10.08 7.13 -20.59
C ILE A 505 10.49 8.22 -21.58
N ALA A 506 11.25 9.22 -21.14
CA ALA A 506 11.75 10.27 -22.04
C ALA A 506 12.61 9.69 -23.19
N GLY A 507 13.42 8.67 -22.89
CA GLY A 507 14.28 8.01 -23.88
C GLY A 507 13.65 6.83 -24.62
N LEU A 508 12.45 6.37 -24.23
CA LEU A 508 11.78 5.22 -24.84
C LEU A 508 11.50 5.45 -26.33
N VAL A 509 11.91 4.50 -27.18
CA VAL A 509 11.70 4.56 -28.63
C VAL A 509 10.75 3.46 -29.08
N PRO A 510 9.53 3.77 -29.57
CA PRO A 510 8.65 2.75 -30.11
C PRO A 510 9.15 2.24 -31.47
N VAL A 511 8.74 1.03 -31.85
CA VAL A 511 9.10 0.35 -33.10
C VAL A 511 7.85 0.15 -33.95
N PRO A 512 7.53 1.09 -34.86
CA PRO A 512 6.27 1.06 -35.63
C PRO A 512 6.05 -0.21 -36.44
N ARG A 513 7.13 -0.79 -36.99
CA ARG A 513 7.05 -2.00 -37.81
C ARG A 513 6.55 -3.20 -37.00
N ALA A 514 7.06 -3.38 -35.78
CA ALA A 514 6.67 -4.48 -34.90
C ALA A 514 5.21 -4.35 -34.43
N MET A 515 4.82 -3.15 -34.02
CA MET A 515 3.42 -2.85 -33.64
C MET A 515 2.45 -3.11 -34.81
N ARG A 516 2.81 -2.70 -36.03
CA ARG A 516 1.98 -2.94 -37.22
C ARG A 516 1.89 -4.41 -37.59
N ALA A 517 2.98 -5.18 -37.42
CA ALA A 517 2.97 -6.62 -37.68
C ALA A 517 1.99 -7.33 -36.72
N ALA A 518 2.06 -7.04 -35.43
CA ALA A 518 1.18 -7.64 -34.44
C ALA A 518 -0.33 -7.35 -34.67
N LEU A 519 -0.68 -6.20 -35.26
CA LEU A 519 -2.06 -5.89 -35.64
C LEU A 519 -2.61 -6.82 -36.74
N ALA A 520 -1.75 -7.41 -37.57
CA ALA A 520 -2.15 -8.33 -38.64
C ALA A 520 -2.41 -9.76 -38.15
N GLU A 521 -2.02 -10.08 -36.91
CA GLU A 521 -2.09 -11.44 -36.35
C GLU A 521 -3.42 -11.75 -35.64
N GLY A 522 -4.30 -10.77 -35.44
CA GLY A 522 -5.50 -10.92 -34.60
C GLY A 522 -6.83 -10.50 -35.24
N HIS A 523 -6.89 -10.31 -36.56
CA HIS A 523 -8.09 -9.79 -37.24
C HIS A 523 -8.65 -8.54 -36.57
N ALA A 524 -7.77 -7.63 -36.14
CA ALA A 524 -8.07 -6.55 -35.20
C ALA A 524 -9.19 -5.58 -35.65
N THR A 525 -9.50 -5.57 -36.95
CA THR A 525 -10.55 -4.74 -37.56
C THR A 525 -11.89 -5.47 -37.76
N ALA A 526 -12.04 -6.69 -37.22
CA ALA A 526 -13.30 -7.44 -37.31
C ALA A 526 -14.48 -6.67 -36.71
N THR A 527 -14.32 -6.08 -35.53
CA THR A 527 -15.37 -5.25 -34.93
C THR A 527 -15.71 -4.04 -35.80
N ASP A 528 -14.72 -3.43 -36.46
CA ASP A 528 -14.95 -2.30 -37.36
C ASP A 528 -15.81 -2.69 -38.58
N LEU A 529 -15.67 -3.92 -39.09
CA LEU A 529 -16.53 -4.44 -40.15
C LEU A 529 -17.96 -4.69 -39.65
N ALA A 530 -18.12 -5.15 -38.40
CA ALA A 530 -19.44 -5.33 -37.79
C ALA A 530 -20.13 -3.97 -37.62
N ASP A 531 -19.43 -2.97 -37.09
CA ASP A 531 -19.94 -1.60 -36.95
C ASP A 531 -20.29 -0.98 -38.32
N TYR A 532 -19.50 -1.26 -39.36
CA TYR A 532 -19.81 -0.86 -40.72
C TYR A 532 -21.15 -1.44 -41.20
N LEU A 533 -21.40 -2.73 -40.97
CA LEU A 533 -22.68 -3.37 -41.33
C LEU A 533 -23.84 -2.79 -40.55
N VAL A 534 -23.64 -2.49 -39.26
CA VAL A 534 -24.65 -1.83 -38.42
C VAL A 534 -25.00 -0.45 -38.98
N ARG A 535 -24.01 0.34 -39.39
CA ARG A 535 -24.24 1.64 -40.06
C ARG A 535 -24.96 1.52 -41.40
N LYS A 536 -24.94 0.34 -42.03
CA LYS A 536 -25.69 0.02 -43.26
C LYS A 536 -27.08 -0.59 -42.99
N GLY A 537 -27.52 -0.59 -41.72
CA GLY A 537 -28.85 -1.02 -41.30
C GLY A 537 -28.98 -2.50 -40.92
N VAL A 538 -27.87 -3.23 -40.77
CA VAL A 538 -27.89 -4.63 -40.29
C VAL A 538 -27.97 -4.63 -38.76
N ALA A 539 -28.80 -5.49 -38.16
CA ALA A 539 -28.83 -5.62 -36.70
C ALA A 539 -27.46 -6.12 -36.18
N PHE A 540 -27.05 -5.66 -34.99
CA PHE A 540 -25.70 -5.93 -34.48
C PHE A 540 -25.39 -7.43 -34.37
N ARG A 541 -26.35 -8.26 -33.93
CA ARG A 541 -26.14 -9.72 -33.81
C ARG A 541 -25.89 -10.38 -35.17
N ASP A 542 -26.65 -9.98 -36.18
CA ASP A 542 -26.51 -10.50 -37.54
C ASP A 542 -25.19 -10.01 -38.18
N ALA A 543 -24.83 -8.74 -37.95
CA ALA A 543 -23.55 -8.19 -38.38
C ALA A 543 -22.38 -8.93 -37.74
N HIS A 544 -22.43 -9.17 -36.44
CA HIS A 544 -21.43 -9.92 -35.69
C HIS A 544 -21.31 -11.36 -36.23
N GLU A 545 -22.42 -12.06 -36.45
CA GLU A 545 -22.41 -13.41 -37.00
C GLU A 545 -21.82 -13.46 -38.42
N ALA A 546 -22.20 -12.52 -39.29
CA ALA A 546 -21.64 -12.40 -40.64
C ALA A 546 -20.12 -12.20 -40.60
N VAL A 547 -19.63 -11.32 -39.72
CA VAL A 547 -18.20 -11.07 -39.54
C VAL A 547 -17.49 -12.27 -38.94
N ALA A 548 -18.06 -12.95 -37.95
CA ALA A 548 -17.47 -14.15 -37.37
C ALA A 548 -17.25 -15.26 -38.42
N ARG A 549 -18.21 -15.42 -39.35
CA ARG A 549 -18.06 -16.34 -40.48
C ARG A 549 -16.99 -15.86 -41.47
N ALA A 550 -16.87 -14.55 -41.70
CA ALA A 550 -15.81 -13.98 -42.54
C ALA A 550 -14.41 -14.17 -41.93
N VAL A 551 -14.28 -13.99 -40.60
CA VAL A 551 -13.03 -14.24 -39.85
C VAL A 551 -12.64 -15.71 -39.97
N ARG A 552 -13.58 -16.64 -39.75
CA ARG A 552 -13.32 -18.08 -39.92
C ARG A 552 -12.83 -18.43 -41.33
N GLU A 553 -13.36 -17.76 -42.36
CA GLU A 553 -12.89 -17.93 -43.74
C GLU A 553 -11.49 -17.36 -43.97
N ALA A 554 -11.14 -16.25 -43.29
CA ALA A 554 -9.81 -15.68 -43.32
C ALA A 554 -8.78 -16.63 -42.68
N GLU A 555 -9.09 -17.17 -41.50
CA GLU A 555 -8.30 -18.18 -40.79
C GLU A 555 -8.08 -19.42 -41.66
N ARG A 556 -9.14 -19.95 -42.28
CA ARG A 556 -9.05 -21.12 -43.19
C ARG A 556 -8.09 -20.88 -44.36
N ARG A 557 -7.95 -19.62 -44.81
CA ARG A 557 -7.05 -19.23 -45.90
C ARG A 557 -5.67 -18.78 -45.41
N GLY A 558 -5.43 -18.76 -44.11
CA GLY A 558 -4.17 -18.24 -43.53
C GLY A 558 -3.91 -16.77 -43.89
N THR A 559 -4.95 -15.95 -44.01
CA THR A 559 -4.84 -14.53 -44.38
C THR A 559 -5.61 -13.65 -43.42
N ASP A 560 -5.27 -12.37 -43.35
CA ASP A 560 -6.01 -11.41 -42.53
C ASP A 560 -7.40 -11.07 -43.14
N LEU A 561 -8.38 -10.74 -42.30
CA LEU A 561 -9.73 -10.34 -42.70
C LEU A 561 -9.68 -9.20 -43.72
N ALA A 562 -8.79 -8.22 -43.52
CA ALA A 562 -8.62 -7.08 -44.41
C ALA A 562 -8.11 -7.47 -45.82
N ARG A 563 -7.51 -8.66 -45.96
CA ARG A 563 -6.98 -9.19 -47.23
C ARG A 563 -7.97 -10.08 -47.97
N LEU A 564 -9.14 -10.38 -47.41
CA LEU A 564 -10.17 -11.11 -48.14
C LEU A 564 -10.67 -10.30 -49.36
N PRO A 565 -10.80 -10.93 -50.54
CA PRO A 565 -11.39 -10.27 -51.70
C PRO A 565 -12.80 -9.77 -51.41
N LEU A 566 -13.18 -8.62 -51.98
CA LEU A 566 -14.53 -8.05 -51.81
C LEU A 566 -15.63 -9.05 -52.23
N ALA A 567 -15.40 -9.81 -53.30
CA ALA A 567 -16.31 -10.86 -53.74
C ALA A 567 -16.53 -11.94 -52.64
N THR A 568 -15.48 -12.30 -51.90
CA THR A 568 -15.57 -13.22 -50.77
C THR A 568 -16.36 -12.60 -49.62
N LEU A 569 -16.05 -11.35 -49.25
CA LEU A 569 -16.75 -10.66 -48.15
C LEU A 569 -18.25 -10.52 -48.43
N ARG A 570 -18.65 -10.21 -49.67
CA ARG A 570 -20.05 -10.09 -50.09
C ARG A 570 -20.88 -11.37 -49.91
N ARG A 571 -20.24 -12.54 -49.81
CA ARG A 571 -20.93 -13.80 -49.49
C ARG A 571 -21.49 -13.84 -48.07
N PHE A 572 -20.93 -13.04 -47.16
CA PHE A 572 -21.38 -12.96 -45.77
C PHE A 572 -22.39 -11.85 -45.53
N SER A 573 -22.37 -10.78 -46.33
CA SER A 573 -23.44 -9.79 -46.38
C SER A 573 -23.42 -8.99 -47.69
N PRO A 574 -24.58 -8.84 -48.38
CA PRO A 574 -24.66 -8.05 -49.61
C PRO A 574 -24.47 -6.55 -49.37
N LYS A 575 -24.57 -6.09 -48.11
CA LYS A 575 -24.35 -4.69 -47.72
C LYS A 575 -22.86 -4.31 -47.70
N ILE A 576 -21.94 -5.25 -47.90
CA ILE A 576 -20.49 -4.99 -47.97
C ILE A 576 -20.11 -4.40 -49.33
N GLY A 577 -19.83 -3.10 -49.33
CA GLY A 577 -19.33 -2.34 -50.47
C GLY A 577 -17.81 -2.23 -50.51
N ALA A 578 -17.29 -1.63 -51.59
CA ALA A 578 -15.86 -1.35 -51.72
C ALA A 578 -15.33 -0.38 -50.65
N ASP A 579 -16.22 0.45 -50.09
CA ASP A 579 -15.97 1.36 -48.96
C ASP A 579 -15.62 0.62 -47.65
N ALA A 580 -15.98 -0.66 -47.51
CA ALA A 580 -15.59 -1.47 -46.35
C ALA A 580 -14.07 -1.60 -46.18
N LYS A 581 -13.30 -1.51 -47.27
CA LYS A 581 -11.83 -1.50 -47.21
C LYS A 581 -11.28 -0.33 -46.38
N ARG A 582 -12.02 0.78 -46.25
CA ARG A 582 -11.59 1.94 -45.44
C ARG A 582 -11.59 1.63 -43.94
N VAL A 583 -12.58 0.86 -43.47
CA VAL A 583 -12.70 0.48 -42.04
C VAL A 583 -11.82 -0.73 -41.68
N LEU A 584 -11.42 -1.53 -42.67
CA LEU A 584 -10.51 -2.66 -42.53
C LEU A 584 -9.02 -2.25 -42.53
N THR A 585 -8.72 -1.02 -42.08
CA THR A 585 -7.34 -0.56 -41.87
C THR A 585 -7.16 -0.15 -40.41
N PRO A 586 -5.97 -0.36 -39.80
CA PRO A 586 -5.70 0.13 -38.46
C PRO A 586 -5.96 1.64 -38.31
N GLU A 587 -5.58 2.43 -39.32
CA GLU A 587 -5.79 3.87 -39.35
C GLU A 587 -7.28 4.23 -39.39
N GLY A 588 -8.07 3.56 -40.24
CA GLY A 588 -9.52 3.76 -40.31
C GLY A 588 -10.22 3.37 -39.01
N SER A 589 -9.80 2.26 -38.39
CA SER A 589 -10.29 1.80 -37.09
C SER A 589 -10.03 2.87 -36.02
N VAL A 590 -8.78 3.27 -35.84
CA VAL A 590 -8.40 4.30 -34.86
C VAL A 590 -9.12 5.63 -35.14
N ALA A 591 -9.17 6.09 -36.39
CA ALA A 591 -9.79 7.36 -36.77
C ALA A 591 -11.30 7.39 -36.50
N SER A 592 -11.99 6.25 -36.57
CA SER A 592 -13.43 6.17 -36.33
C SER A 592 -13.83 6.36 -34.86
N ARG A 593 -12.91 6.10 -33.92
CA ARG A 593 -13.10 6.27 -32.47
C ARG A 593 -12.83 7.73 -32.04
N ASN A 594 -13.52 8.67 -32.70
CA ASN A 594 -13.32 10.11 -32.57
C ASN A 594 -14.31 10.78 -31.60
N HIS A 595 -14.34 10.32 -30.36
CA HIS A 595 -15.07 10.95 -29.26
C HIS A 595 -14.11 11.22 -28.08
N VAL A 596 -14.56 11.97 -27.07
CA VAL A 596 -13.74 12.24 -25.88
C VAL A 596 -13.39 10.92 -25.19
N GLY A 597 -12.10 10.66 -24.99
CA GLY A 597 -11.61 9.38 -24.46
C GLY A 597 -11.35 8.31 -25.52
N GLY A 598 -11.66 8.59 -26.79
CA GLY A 598 -11.33 7.70 -27.90
C GLY A 598 -9.88 7.80 -28.37
N THR A 599 -9.45 6.80 -29.13
CA THR A 599 -8.05 6.65 -29.58
C THR A 599 -7.71 7.42 -30.87
N ALA A 600 -8.67 8.10 -31.50
CA ALA A 600 -8.41 8.87 -32.72
C ALA A 600 -7.28 9.89 -32.50
N PRO A 601 -6.35 10.11 -33.46
CA PRO A 601 -5.16 10.92 -33.21
C PRO A 601 -5.47 12.36 -32.82
N ALA A 602 -6.55 12.93 -33.37
CA ALA A 602 -7.04 14.25 -32.99
C ALA A 602 -7.50 14.30 -31.52
N GLN A 603 -8.14 13.24 -31.02
CA GLN A 603 -8.57 13.16 -29.61
C GLN A 603 -7.39 12.94 -28.67
N VAL A 604 -6.41 12.13 -29.08
CA VAL A 604 -5.17 11.90 -28.33
C VAL A 604 -4.39 13.19 -28.16
N ARG A 605 -4.18 13.97 -29.24
CA ARG A 605 -3.54 15.29 -29.15
C ARG A 605 -4.31 16.26 -28.24
N LYS A 606 -5.63 16.33 -28.38
CA LYS A 606 -6.49 17.15 -27.49
C LYS A 606 -6.37 16.71 -26.03
N ALA A 607 -6.32 15.41 -25.76
CA ALA A 607 -6.16 14.87 -24.41
C ALA A 607 -4.77 15.17 -23.82
N ALA A 608 -3.71 15.02 -24.61
CA ALA A 608 -2.35 15.40 -24.23
C ALA A 608 -2.24 16.90 -23.91
N ALA A 609 -2.84 17.77 -24.74
CA ALA A 609 -2.88 19.21 -24.50
C ALA A 609 -3.66 19.57 -23.22
N ARG A 610 -4.80 18.92 -22.97
CA ARG A 610 -5.56 19.10 -21.72
C ARG A 610 -4.76 18.66 -20.49
N ALA A 611 -4.04 17.54 -20.58
CA ALA A 611 -3.19 17.05 -19.51
C ALA A 611 -2.02 18.00 -19.24
N ARG A 612 -1.37 18.51 -20.28
CA ARG A 612 -0.29 19.50 -20.16
C ARG A 612 -0.75 20.79 -19.46
N LYS A 613 -1.99 21.26 -19.72
CA LYS A 613 -2.54 22.46 -19.08
C LYS A 613 -2.80 22.28 -17.57
N ARG A 614 -2.95 21.04 -17.08
CA ARG A 614 -3.19 20.74 -15.66
C ARG A 614 -1.91 20.61 -14.84
N LEU A 615 -0.76 20.42 -15.50
CA LEU A 615 0.57 20.38 -14.90
C LEU A 615 1.18 21.77 -14.86
#